data_AF-A0A819YT30-F1
#
_entry.id   AF-A0A819YT30-F1
#
_cell.length_a   1.000
_cell.length_b   1.000
_cell.length_c   1.000
_cell.angle_alpha   90.00
_cell.angle_beta   90.00
_cell.angle_gamma   90.00
#
_symmetry.space_group_name_H-M   'P 1'
#
loop_
_entity.id
_entity.type
_entity.pdbx_description
1 polymer ?
#
loop_
_entity_poly.entity_id
_entity_poly.type
_entity_poly.pdbx_seq_one_letter_code
_entity_poly.pdbx_strand_id
1 'polypeptide(L)'
;MAVQCLRTNEESFLQHSFIGAQSSGGRSRSFSVDANSYAKDDDLGLLLLKQLSDAERDGDPIEAICLDRFFNRSNLDPPLLLDLIKSNLGHTEGATGVISLIEVAMCMYHRGITANIQFTSLNSKIDAQKYYLHIVQNFIPFPSLPNNEKIAIGVNSFETGGTTTHSIIEEYQPINKTSIENGHIDDGNHIKSKQYFIFIFSTFLQRISQQLLLKRTISYTHSAIFVFLNRQQLQEQINAFLTEQISPGFSIISRPTKPLVQKICFVFSGQGPQWWAMGRLLYESEPLFTKWINLIDGEMTKINKGEWRLLEELIEKKNERESRINNTNIAQPTLFAIQVALAALFVSWNIYPSSIISHSAEAVRMLAVSMSEEEIENKLLKGIEHLVCIAVVVNSLRLVTTSGD
;
A
#
# COMPACT_ATOMS: atom_id res chain seq x y z
N MET A 1 0.46 -6.65 -19.13
CA MET A 1 0.88 -6.76 -20.54
C MET A 1 2.26 -6.17 -20.66
N ALA A 2 3.27 -6.99 -21.01
CA ALA A 2 4.63 -6.55 -21.27
C ALA A 2 4.92 -6.71 -22.76
N VAL A 3 5.46 -5.69 -23.41
CA VAL A 3 5.83 -5.76 -24.83
C VAL A 3 7.19 -5.11 -25.02
N GLN A 4 8.08 -5.84 -25.69
CA GLN A 4 9.45 -5.45 -25.93
C GLN A 4 9.70 -5.38 -27.43
N CYS A 5 10.36 -4.31 -27.87
CA CYS A 5 10.96 -4.22 -29.19
C CYS A 5 12.41 -3.79 -29.02
N LEU A 6 13.33 -4.76 -29.09
CA LEU A 6 14.77 -4.52 -29.11
C LEU A 6 15.35 -5.05 -30.42
N ARG A 7 15.93 -4.17 -31.23
CA ARG A 7 16.75 -4.56 -32.37
C ARG A 7 18.07 -5.13 -31.87
N THR A 8 18.28 -6.40 -32.16
CA THR A 8 19.53 -7.12 -31.87
C THR A 8 20.45 -7.23 -33.09
N ASN A 9 19.97 -6.84 -34.27
CA ASN A 9 20.73 -6.78 -35.52
C ASN A 9 20.20 -5.69 -36.48
N GLU A 10 20.94 -5.46 -37.57
CA GLU A 10 20.67 -4.42 -38.57
C GLU A 10 19.77 -4.86 -39.74
N GLU A 11 19.48 -6.17 -39.88
CA GLU A 11 18.75 -6.70 -41.04
C GLU A 11 17.37 -6.05 -41.21
N SER A 12 16.62 -5.91 -40.11
CA SER A 12 15.31 -5.27 -40.09
C SER A 12 15.37 -3.79 -40.51
N PHE A 13 16.46 -3.08 -40.16
CA PHE A 13 16.66 -1.70 -40.58
C PHE A 13 16.98 -1.61 -42.09
N LEU A 14 17.85 -2.50 -42.59
CA LEU A 14 18.23 -2.58 -44.00
C LEU A 14 17.03 -2.92 -44.90
N GLN A 15 16.24 -3.93 -44.51
CA GLN A 15 15.03 -4.32 -45.23
C GLN A 15 14.03 -3.16 -45.33
N HIS A 16 13.78 -2.46 -44.23
CA HIS A 16 12.84 -1.35 -44.21
C HIS A 16 13.36 -0.12 -44.97
N SER A 17 14.69 0.07 -45.00
CA SER A 17 15.32 1.09 -45.84
C SER A 17 15.16 0.76 -47.33
N PHE A 18 15.34 -0.51 -47.70
CA PHE A 18 15.21 -0.98 -49.10
C PHE A 18 13.80 -0.74 -49.67
N ILE A 19 12.75 -0.92 -48.86
CA ILE A 19 11.37 -0.64 -49.28
C ILE A 19 10.94 0.82 -49.13
N GLY A 20 11.86 1.73 -48.76
CA GLY A 20 11.58 3.16 -48.59
C GLY A 20 10.76 3.52 -47.34
N ALA A 21 10.67 2.62 -46.36
CA ALA A 21 9.90 2.82 -45.13
C ALA A 21 10.68 3.59 -44.05
N GLN A 22 11.95 3.96 -44.29
CA GLN A 22 12.76 4.75 -43.35
C GLN A 22 12.86 6.21 -43.78
N SER A 23 12.68 7.11 -42.82
CA SER A 23 12.92 8.54 -43.00
C SER A 23 14.40 8.78 -43.25
N SER A 24 14.74 9.49 -44.33
CA SER A 24 16.13 9.83 -44.63
C SER A 24 16.78 10.74 -43.59
N GLY A 25 15.98 11.44 -42.78
CA GLY A 25 16.44 12.30 -41.69
C GLY A 25 16.42 11.61 -40.33
N GLY A 26 16.09 10.32 -40.26
CA GLY A 26 15.97 9.58 -39.00
C GLY A 26 14.91 10.14 -38.04
N ARG A 27 13.90 10.84 -38.57
CA ARG A 27 12.82 11.46 -37.77
C ARG A 27 11.45 11.19 -38.34
N SER A 28 10.50 10.86 -37.47
CA SER A 28 9.08 10.73 -37.82
C SER A 28 8.41 12.10 -37.72
N ARG A 29 8.14 12.74 -38.87
CA ARG A 29 7.53 14.09 -38.95
C ARG A 29 6.02 14.01 -39.19
N SER A 30 5.31 13.33 -38.29
CA SER A 30 3.89 13.00 -38.45
C SER A 30 3.04 14.23 -38.82
N PHE A 31 2.19 14.09 -39.84
CA PHE A 31 1.27 15.13 -40.37
C PHE A 31 1.95 16.36 -41.02
N SER A 32 3.28 16.42 -41.01
CA SER A 32 4.03 17.54 -41.57
C SER A 32 4.16 17.46 -43.10
N VAL A 33 4.32 18.59 -43.78
CA VAL A 33 4.52 18.66 -45.24
C VAL A 33 5.82 17.97 -45.69
N ASP A 34 6.84 17.97 -44.84
CA ASP A 34 8.16 17.37 -45.04
C ASP A 34 8.25 15.93 -44.50
N ALA A 35 7.10 15.31 -44.20
CA ALA A 35 7.03 13.90 -43.82
C ALA A 35 7.44 13.00 -44.99
N ASN A 36 8.49 12.20 -44.80
CA ASN A 36 9.03 11.32 -45.83
C ASN A 36 9.03 9.83 -45.46
N SER A 37 8.92 9.47 -44.17
CA SER A 37 8.62 8.13 -43.64
C SER A 37 8.67 8.17 -42.10
N TYR A 38 8.70 7.01 -41.43
CA TYR A 38 9.00 6.93 -39.99
C TYR A 38 10.47 6.64 -39.71
N ALA A 39 10.91 6.95 -38.49
CA ALA A 39 12.18 6.54 -37.94
C ALA A 39 11.97 5.37 -36.98
N LYS A 40 12.72 4.27 -37.11
CA LYS A 40 12.65 3.15 -36.16
C LYS A 40 13.28 3.50 -34.83
N ASP A 41 12.70 2.97 -33.75
CA ASP A 41 13.28 3.04 -32.42
C ASP A 41 13.02 1.75 -31.63
N ASP A 42 13.69 1.59 -30.49
CA ASP A 42 13.60 0.44 -29.59
C ASP A 42 13.01 0.86 -28.24
N ASP A 43 12.05 0.08 -27.72
CA ASP A 43 11.45 0.39 -26.42
C ASP A 43 10.82 -0.84 -25.76
N LEU A 44 10.59 -0.73 -24.45
CA LEU A 44 9.94 -1.73 -23.61
C LEU A 44 8.83 -1.06 -22.81
N GLY A 45 7.58 -1.45 -23.07
CA GLY A 45 6.42 -0.99 -22.33
C GLY A 45 5.82 -2.09 -21.46
N LEU A 46 5.45 -1.75 -20.23
CA LEU A 46 4.70 -2.63 -19.33
C LEU A 46 3.51 -1.89 -18.73
N LEU A 47 2.33 -2.49 -18.86
CA LEU A 47 1.11 -2.07 -18.18
C LEU A 47 0.58 -3.18 -17.29
N LEU A 48 0.15 -2.82 -16.09
CA LEU A 48 -0.64 -3.70 -15.23
C LEU A 48 -2.12 -3.37 -15.43
N LEU A 49 -2.89 -4.36 -15.82
CA LEU A 49 -4.32 -4.21 -16.07
C LEU A 49 -5.07 -5.07 -15.06
N LYS A 50 -6.16 -4.51 -14.54
CA LYS A 50 -7.05 -5.16 -13.59
C LYS A 50 -8.46 -4.70 -13.86
N GLN A 51 -9.45 -5.53 -13.56
CA GLN A 51 -10.84 -5.07 -13.61
C GLN A 51 -11.02 -3.94 -12.59
N LEU A 52 -11.77 -2.90 -12.98
CA LEU A 52 -11.95 -1.70 -12.17
C LEU A 52 -12.45 -2.03 -10.76
N SER A 53 -13.46 -2.90 -10.65
CA SER A 53 -14.03 -3.32 -9.37
C SER A 53 -12.99 -4.01 -8.46
N ASP A 54 -12.09 -4.80 -9.03
CA ASP A 54 -11.05 -5.46 -8.23
C ASP A 54 -9.95 -4.48 -7.81
N ALA A 55 -9.61 -3.50 -8.65
CA ALA A 55 -8.66 -2.44 -8.33
C ALA A 55 -9.18 -1.54 -7.20
N GLU A 56 -10.45 -1.13 -7.29
CA GLU A 56 -11.12 -0.34 -6.26
C GLU A 56 -11.24 -1.08 -4.93
N ARG A 57 -11.62 -2.37 -4.97
CA ARG A 57 -11.71 -3.24 -3.79
C ARG A 57 -10.38 -3.36 -3.07
N ASP A 58 -9.30 -3.58 -3.83
CA ASP A 58 -7.98 -3.84 -3.27
C ASP A 58 -7.21 -2.54 -2.95
N GLY A 59 -7.79 -1.37 -3.26
CA GLY A 59 -7.16 -0.06 -3.04
C GLY A 59 -5.89 0.12 -3.87
N ASP A 60 -5.91 -0.36 -5.11
CA ASP A 60 -4.82 -0.14 -6.06
C ASP A 60 -4.85 1.32 -6.54
N PRO A 61 -3.68 1.93 -6.84
CA PRO A 61 -3.66 3.16 -7.63
C PRO A 61 -4.25 2.86 -9.02
N ILE A 62 -5.06 3.78 -9.54
CA ILE A 62 -5.71 3.65 -10.84
C ILE A 62 -5.39 4.93 -11.62
N GLU A 63 -4.59 4.81 -12.67
CA GLU A 63 -4.16 5.94 -13.50
C GLU A 63 -5.19 6.30 -14.58
N ALA A 64 -5.84 5.29 -15.18
CA ALA A 64 -6.83 5.48 -16.24
C ALA A 64 -7.72 4.24 -16.43
N ILE A 65 -8.84 4.39 -17.15
CA ILE A 65 -9.77 3.31 -17.48
C ILE A 65 -9.82 3.10 -18.99
N CYS A 66 -9.70 1.86 -19.46
CA CYS A 66 -10.01 1.51 -20.84
C CYS A 66 -11.52 1.25 -21.00
N LEU A 67 -12.15 1.90 -21.97
CA LEU A 67 -13.57 1.78 -22.26
C LEU A 67 -13.83 0.92 -23.49
N ASP A 68 -14.86 0.10 -23.41
CA ASP A 68 -15.45 -0.61 -24.56
C ASP A 68 -16.71 0.13 -25.05
N ARG A 69 -16.52 1.38 -25.52
CA ARG A 69 -17.60 2.25 -26.02
C ARG A 69 -17.10 3.15 -27.13
N PHE A 70 -17.97 3.48 -28.08
CA PHE A 70 -17.69 4.47 -29.13
C PHE A 70 -18.30 5.81 -28.75
N PHE A 71 -17.53 6.90 -28.89
CA PHE A 71 -18.03 8.25 -28.66
C PHE A 71 -18.47 8.88 -29.98
N ASN A 72 -19.73 9.33 -30.03
CA ASN A 72 -20.20 10.22 -31.07
C ASN A 72 -20.06 11.66 -30.58
N ARG A 73 -19.30 12.45 -31.33
CA ARG A 73 -19.02 13.84 -31.00
C ARG A 73 -20.17 14.74 -31.43
N SER A 74 -20.86 15.36 -30.47
CA SER A 74 -21.99 16.26 -30.72
C SER A 74 -21.59 17.74 -30.90
N ASN A 75 -20.46 18.18 -30.33
CA ASN A 75 -19.92 19.53 -30.48
C ASN A 75 -18.50 19.49 -31.08
N LEU A 76 -18.26 20.29 -32.14
CA LEU A 76 -17.01 20.33 -32.92
C LEU A 76 -15.98 21.34 -32.37
N ASP A 77 -16.36 22.11 -31.35
CA ASP A 77 -15.50 23.05 -30.63
C ASP A 77 -15.30 22.58 -29.16
N PRO A 78 -14.07 22.50 -28.61
CA PRO A 78 -12.75 22.77 -29.22
C PRO A 78 -12.34 21.69 -30.23
N PRO A 79 -11.52 21.97 -31.29
CA PRO A 79 -11.16 20.97 -32.31
C PRO A 79 -10.54 19.69 -31.72
N LEU A 80 -10.59 18.58 -32.45
CA LEU A 80 -9.97 17.34 -32.03
C LEU A 80 -8.45 17.54 -32.00
N LEU A 81 -7.90 17.50 -30.79
CA LEU A 81 -6.46 17.60 -30.56
C LEU A 81 -5.80 16.29 -30.98
N LEU A 82 -4.75 16.40 -31.78
CA LEU A 82 -4.07 15.25 -32.34
C LEU A 82 -2.58 15.30 -31.99
N ASP A 83 -2.15 14.23 -31.33
CA ASP A 83 -0.78 14.03 -30.84
C ASP A 83 -0.25 12.66 -31.27
N LEU A 84 1.08 12.53 -31.38
CA LEU A 84 1.78 11.30 -31.74
C LEU A 84 3.13 11.22 -31.07
N ILE A 85 3.27 10.27 -30.15
CA ILE A 85 4.55 9.91 -29.53
C ILE A 85 5.70 9.63 -30.51
N LYS A 86 5.40 9.23 -31.76
CA LYS A 86 6.43 8.89 -32.75
C LYS A 86 7.33 10.07 -33.11
N SER A 87 6.87 11.31 -32.94
CA SER A 87 7.74 12.49 -33.12
C SER A 87 8.81 12.59 -32.03
N ASN A 88 8.60 11.95 -30.88
CA ASN A 88 9.44 12.07 -29.68
C ASN A 88 10.35 10.84 -29.53
N LEU A 89 9.80 9.64 -29.72
CA LEU A 89 10.47 8.35 -29.48
C LEU A 89 10.60 7.50 -30.76
N GLY A 90 10.38 8.06 -31.94
CA GLY A 90 10.35 7.25 -33.17
C GLY A 90 9.27 6.17 -33.15
N HIS A 91 9.39 5.19 -34.04
CA HIS A 91 8.45 4.09 -34.17
C HIS A 91 9.02 2.83 -33.52
N THR A 92 8.49 2.51 -32.34
CA THR A 92 8.90 1.38 -31.49
C THR A 92 8.24 0.04 -31.88
N GLU A 93 7.87 -0.07 -33.16
CA GLU A 93 7.21 -1.23 -33.78
C GLU A 93 6.17 -1.91 -32.87
N GLY A 94 6.41 -3.15 -32.44
CA GLY A 94 5.47 -3.91 -31.61
C GLY A 94 5.15 -3.26 -30.25
N ALA A 95 6.03 -2.42 -29.71
CA ALA A 95 5.81 -1.74 -28.44
C ALA A 95 4.99 -0.45 -28.58
N THR A 96 4.80 0.08 -29.79
CA THR A 96 4.17 1.40 -30.03
C THR A 96 2.81 1.54 -29.37
N GLY A 97 1.96 0.51 -29.40
CA GLY A 97 0.64 0.57 -28.77
C GLY A 97 0.70 0.77 -27.25
N VAL A 98 1.57 0.04 -26.56
CA VAL A 98 1.75 0.17 -25.10
C VAL A 98 2.39 1.51 -24.74
N ILE A 99 3.37 1.98 -25.53
CA ILE A 99 4.00 3.27 -25.32
C ILE A 99 2.99 4.42 -25.46
N SER A 100 2.09 4.37 -26.43
CA SER A 100 0.99 5.36 -26.55
C SER A 100 0.01 5.31 -25.37
N LEU A 101 -0.26 4.13 -24.81
CA LEU A 101 -1.10 4.03 -23.59
C LEU A 101 -0.40 4.61 -22.36
N ILE A 102 0.93 4.44 -22.24
CA ILE A 102 1.74 5.08 -21.19
C ILE A 102 1.71 6.60 -21.32
N GLU A 103 1.88 7.12 -22.54
CA GLU A 103 1.75 8.56 -22.82
C GLU A 103 0.39 9.10 -22.39
N VAL A 104 -0.70 8.39 -22.72
CA VAL A 104 -2.05 8.79 -22.31
C VAL A 104 -2.20 8.82 -20.79
N ALA A 105 -1.71 7.80 -20.09
CA ALA A 105 -1.72 7.78 -18.62
C ALA A 105 -0.92 8.97 -18.04
N MET A 106 0.22 9.31 -18.64
CA MET A 106 1.04 10.46 -18.25
C MET A 106 0.34 11.79 -18.56
N CYS A 107 -0.35 11.91 -19.70
CA CYS A 107 -1.16 13.07 -20.05
C CYS A 107 -2.28 13.30 -19.02
N MET A 108 -2.93 12.23 -18.57
CA MET A 108 -3.93 12.28 -17.50
C MET A 108 -3.33 12.70 -16.16
N TYR A 109 -2.21 12.09 -15.78
CA TYR A 109 -1.51 12.40 -14.53
C TYR A 109 -1.02 13.87 -14.47
N HIS A 110 -0.47 14.38 -15.58
CA HIS A 110 0.04 15.74 -15.69
C HIS A 110 -0.99 16.76 -16.18
N ARG A 111 -2.24 16.33 -16.43
CA ARG A 111 -3.38 17.17 -16.85
C ARG A 111 -3.10 17.99 -18.12
N GLY A 112 -2.58 17.36 -19.17
CA GLY A 112 -2.41 18.01 -20.47
C GLY A 112 -1.93 17.07 -21.58
N ILE A 113 -2.06 17.53 -22.83
CA ILE A 113 -1.59 16.83 -24.04
C ILE A 113 -0.17 17.28 -24.38
N THR A 114 0.67 16.32 -24.75
CA THR A 114 2.05 16.53 -25.17
C THR A 114 2.18 17.15 -26.56
N ALA A 115 3.37 17.69 -26.84
CA ALA A 115 3.66 18.38 -28.09
C ALA A 115 4.25 17.44 -29.15
N ASN A 116 3.77 17.57 -30.40
CA ASN A 116 4.40 16.99 -31.58
C ASN A 116 5.60 17.85 -32.01
N ILE A 117 6.77 17.48 -31.52
CA ILE A 117 8.00 18.28 -31.63
C ILE A 117 8.63 18.30 -33.04
N GLN A 118 8.15 17.46 -33.97
CA GLN A 118 8.69 17.37 -35.34
C GLN A 118 7.76 17.99 -36.39
N PHE A 119 6.66 18.60 -35.95
CA PHE A 119 5.68 19.23 -36.83
C PHE A 119 6.15 20.63 -37.25
N THR A 120 6.11 20.93 -38.56
CA THR A 120 6.41 22.28 -39.07
C THR A 120 5.18 22.96 -39.65
N SER A 121 4.54 22.33 -40.64
CA SER A 121 3.30 22.80 -41.26
C SER A 121 2.51 21.61 -41.78
N LEU A 122 1.18 21.74 -41.78
CA LEU A 122 0.30 20.64 -42.14
C LEU A 122 0.49 20.23 -43.61
N ASN A 123 0.54 18.92 -43.87
CA ASN A 123 0.53 18.37 -45.21
C ASN A 123 -0.74 18.80 -45.96
N SER A 124 -0.59 19.42 -47.14
CA SER A 124 -1.71 19.95 -47.93
C SER A 124 -2.73 18.92 -48.40
N LYS A 125 -2.41 17.62 -48.32
CA LYS A 125 -3.34 16.52 -48.58
C LYS A 125 -4.37 16.32 -47.45
N ILE A 126 -4.19 16.98 -46.30
CA ILE A 126 -5.03 16.83 -45.11
C ILE A 126 -5.88 18.09 -44.94
N ASP A 127 -7.19 17.93 -45.04
CA ASP A 127 -8.14 19.02 -44.83
C ASP A 127 -8.52 19.14 -43.34
N ALA A 128 -7.71 19.88 -42.58
CA ALA A 128 -7.93 20.05 -41.14
C ALA A 128 -9.25 20.76 -40.81
N GLN A 129 -9.76 21.62 -41.69
CA GLN A 129 -11.04 22.31 -41.46
C GLN A 129 -12.20 21.33 -41.59
N LYS A 130 -12.19 20.50 -42.64
CA LYS A 130 -13.21 19.46 -42.85
C LYS A 130 -13.27 18.45 -41.71
N TYR A 131 -12.12 18.08 -41.14
CA TYR A 131 -12.03 17.07 -40.08
C TYR A 131 -11.95 17.66 -38.66
N TYR A 132 -12.01 18.98 -38.52
CA TYR A 132 -11.93 19.70 -37.25
C TYR A 132 -10.71 19.27 -36.41
N LEU A 133 -9.55 19.20 -37.05
CA LEU A 133 -8.30 18.71 -36.44
C LEU A 133 -7.38 19.86 -36.03
N HIS A 134 -6.72 19.69 -34.89
CA HIS A 134 -5.64 20.58 -34.45
C HIS A 134 -4.43 19.76 -34.01
N ILE A 135 -3.31 19.92 -34.71
CA ILE A 135 -2.05 19.26 -34.38
C ILE A 135 -1.39 19.99 -33.20
N VAL A 136 -1.13 19.27 -32.12
CA VAL A 136 -0.58 19.87 -30.90
C VAL A 136 0.92 20.17 -31.08
N GLN A 137 1.31 21.44 -31.02
CA GLN A 137 2.72 21.87 -31.18
C GLN A 137 3.41 22.24 -29.87
N ASN A 138 2.63 22.53 -28.83
CA ASN A 138 3.09 22.87 -27.50
C ASN A 138 2.22 22.12 -26.48
N PHE A 139 2.70 21.96 -25.26
CA PHE A 139 1.88 21.37 -24.20
C PHE A 139 0.57 22.14 -24.05
N ILE A 140 -0.57 21.44 -24.15
CA ILE A 140 -1.89 22.03 -23.96
C ILE A 140 -2.47 21.46 -22.66
N PRO A 141 -2.70 22.27 -21.62
CA PRO A 141 -3.36 21.80 -20.41
C PRO A 141 -4.78 21.35 -20.73
N PHE A 142 -5.25 20.30 -20.05
CA PHE A 142 -6.64 19.89 -20.18
C PHE A 142 -7.58 21.00 -19.71
N PRO A 143 -8.73 21.19 -20.38
CA PRO A 143 -9.71 22.15 -19.94
C PRO A 143 -10.30 21.74 -18.58
N SER A 144 -10.76 22.73 -17.82
CA SER A 144 -11.66 22.51 -16.69
C SER A 144 -13.03 22.14 -17.24
N LEU A 145 -13.44 20.88 -17.10
CA LEU A 145 -14.72 20.40 -17.59
C LEU A 145 -15.83 20.59 -16.52
N PRO A 146 -17.05 21.00 -16.91
CA PRO A 146 -18.19 21.08 -16.00
C PRO A 146 -18.73 19.68 -15.61
N ASN A 147 -19.39 19.58 -14.45
CA ASN A 147 -20.31 18.48 -14.08
C ASN A 147 -19.87 17.03 -14.41
N ASN A 148 -18.94 16.43 -13.66
CA ASN A 148 -18.53 15.02 -13.80
C ASN A 148 -18.12 14.59 -15.23
N GLU A 149 -17.95 15.52 -16.17
CA GLU A 149 -17.40 15.22 -17.48
C GLU A 149 -15.92 14.85 -17.31
N LYS A 150 -15.52 13.84 -18.07
CA LYS A 150 -14.19 13.26 -17.99
C LYS A 150 -13.46 13.45 -19.30
N ILE A 151 -12.14 13.58 -19.19
CA ILE A 151 -11.28 13.56 -20.35
C ILE A 151 -11.22 12.13 -20.88
N ALA A 152 -11.46 11.98 -22.18
CA ALA A 152 -11.27 10.73 -22.90
C ALA A 152 -10.29 10.96 -24.06
N ILE A 153 -9.34 10.04 -24.21
CA ILE A 153 -8.32 10.06 -25.27
C ILE A 153 -8.44 8.77 -26.07
N GLY A 154 -8.58 8.92 -27.39
CA GLY A 154 -8.53 7.80 -28.33
C GLY A 154 -7.10 7.49 -28.73
N VAL A 155 -6.72 6.22 -28.66
CA VAL A 155 -5.42 5.70 -29.12
C VAL A 155 -5.64 4.82 -30.32
N ASN A 156 -4.89 5.09 -31.40
CA ASN A 156 -4.93 4.33 -32.64
C ASN A 156 -3.60 3.61 -32.86
N SER A 157 -3.68 2.35 -33.27
CA SER A 157 -2.53 1.61 -33.82
C SER A 157 -2.91 0.93 -35.12
N PHE A 158 -2.11 1.19 -36.16
CA PHE A 158 -2.30 0.66 -37.51
C PHE A 158 -1.05 -0.12 -37.89
N GLU A 159 -1.19 -1.43 -38.08
CA GLU A 159 -0.07 -2.30 -38.43
C GLU A 159 0.05 -2.48 -39.94
N THR A 160 1.27 -2.71 -40.42
CA THR A 160 1.56 -2.97 -41.84
C THR A 160 0.87 -4.23 -42.37
N GLY A 161 0.53 -5.18 -41.49
CA GLY A 161 -0.24 -6.38 -41.80
C GLY A 161 -1.74 -6.13 -42.06
N GLY A 162 -2.22 -4.89 -41.90
CA GLY A 162 -3.62 -4.51 -42.11
C GLY A 162 -4.51 -4.61 -40.86
N THR A 163 -3.99 -5.13 -39.75
CA THR A 163 -4.68 -5.12 -38.46
C THR A 163 -4.71 -3.71 -37.89
N THR A 164 -5.90 -3.26 -37.48
CA THR A 164 -6.11 -1.94 -36.89
C THR A 164 -6.73 -2.10 -35.51
N THR A 165 -6.30 -1.26 -34.57
CA THR A 165 -6.85 -1.22 -33.22
C THR A 165 -7.12 0.22 -32.81
N HIS A 166 -8.24 0.41 -32.13
CA HIS A 166 -8.64 1.66 -31.53
C HIS A 166 -9.08 1.40 -30.10
N SER A 167 -8.55 2.16 -29.15
CA SER A 167 -8.90 2.07 -27.74
C SER A 167 -9.23 3.45 -27.23
N ILE A 168 -10.23 3.56 -26.36
CA ILE A 168 -10.56 4.82 -25.71
C ILE A 168 -10.24 4.70 -24.24
N ILE A 169 -9.42 5.63 -23.77
CA ILE A 169 -8.96 5.70 -22.40
C ILE A 169 -9.60 6.91 -21.75
N GLU A 170 -10.29 6.71 -20.63
CA GLU A 170 -10.97 7.74 -19.86
C GLU A 170 -10.23 7.99 -18.53
N GLU A 171 -10.21 9.24 -18.10
CA GLU A 171 -9.71 9.62 -16.78
C GLU A 171 -10.46 8.87 -15.66
N TYR A 172 -9.70 8.29 -14.73
CA TYR A 172 -10.28 7.78 -13.50
C TYR A 172 -10.51 8.91 -12.50
N GLN A 173 -11.78 9.17 -12.18
CA GLN A 173 -12.17 10.00 -11.06
C GLN A 173 -12.70 9.08 -9.96
N PRO A 174 -12.09 9.05 -8.76
CA PRO A 174 -12.59 8.22 -7.68
C PRO A 174 -14.01 8.65 -7.33
N ILE A 175 -14.95 7.71 -7.37
CA ILE A 175 -16.31 7.93 -6.86
C ILE A 175 -16.15 8.36 -5.41
N ASN A 176 -16.72 9.52 -5.04
CA ASN A 176 -16.72 10.09 -3.69
C ASN A 176 -16.74 9.01 -2.60
N LYS A 177 -15.58 8.50 -2.21
CA LYS A 177 -15.36 8.06 -0.85
C LYS A 177 -15.52 9.37 -0.11
N THR A 178 -16.57 9.47 0.71
CA THR A 178 -16.64 10.43 1.82
C THR A 178 -15.22 10.71 2.21
N SER A 179 -14.80 11.97 2.06
CA SER A 179 -13.54 12.43 2.60
C SER A 179 -13.46 11.86 4.00
N ILE A 180 -12.73 10.74 4.16
CA ILE A 180 -11.80 10.64 5.25
C ILE A 180 -11.04 11.92 5.01
N GLU A 181 -11.36 12.94 5.82
CA GLU A 181 -10.74 14.24 5.74
C GLU A 181 -9.33 13.96 5.32
N ASN A 182 -8.97 14.46 4.13
CA ASN A 182 -7.59 14.59 3.80
C ASN A 182 -7.07 15.32 5.03
N GLY A 183 -6.43 14.59 5.92
CA GLY A 183 -5.33 15.10 6.67
C GLY A 183 -4.42 15.58 5.56
N HIS A 184 -4.66 16.83 5.14
CA HIS A 184 -3.62 17.82 5.20
C HIS A 184 -2.73 17.37 6.35
N ILE A 185 -1.66 16.69 5.96
CA ILE A 185 -0.41 16.82 6.67
C ILE A 185 -0.09 18.30 6.45
N ASP A 186 -0.82 19.11 7.22
CA ASP A 186 -0.44 20.46 7.53
C ASP A 186 0.88 20.26 8.27
N ASP A 187 1.93 20.83 7.70
CA ASP A 187 3.22 20.94 8.34
C ASP A 187 3.01 21.78 9.61
N GLY A 188 2.55 21.14 10.68
CA GLY A 188 2.22 21.79 11.93
C GLY A 188 0.87 21.37 12.51
N ASN A 189 0.93 20.82 13.71
CA ASN A 189 -0.15 20.67 14.69
C ASN A 189 -1.07 19.43 14.60
N HIS A 190 -0.72 18.47 15.47
CA HIS A 190 -1.63 17.65 16.28
C HIS A 190 -2.51 16.59 15.56
N ILE A 191 -1.89 15.49 15.14
CA ILE A 191 -2.53 14.16 15.17
C ILE A 191 -2.19 13.49 16.51
N LYS A 192 -3.17 13.43 17.42
CA LYS A 192 -3.09 12.77 18.74
C LYS A 192 -3.25 11.23 18.65
N SER A 193 -2.62 10.60 17.66
CA SER A 193 -2.42 9.15 17.66
C SER A 193 -1.00 8.91 17.18
N LYS A 194 -0.12 8.44 18.08
CA LYS A 194 1.24 8.02 17.72
C LYS A 194 1.13 6.77 16.84
N GLN A 195 0.97 6.97 15.53
CA GLN A 195 1.04 5.89 14.56
C GLN A 195 2.51 5.56 14.32
N TYR A 196 2.89 4.31 14.62
CA TYR A 196 4.23 3.81 14.34
C TYR A 196 4.28 3.30 12.90
N PHE A 197 5.16 3.86 12.09
CA PHE A 197 5.39 3.39 10.73
C PHE A 197 6.58 2.42 10.70
N ILE A 198 6.40 1.26 10.07
CA ILE A 198 7.47 0.30 9.78
C ILE A 198 7.85 0.46 8.30
N PHE A 199 9.09 0.88 8.05
CA PHE A 199 9.64 0.95 6.70
C PHE A 199 10.55 -0.26 6.45
N ILE A 200 10.33 -0.97 5.33
CA ILE A 200 11.21 -2.04 4.84
C ILE A 200 11.91 -1.50 3.59
N PHE A 201 13.23 -1.33 3.66
CA PHE A 201 14.02 -0.76 2.56
C PHE A 201 14.54 -1.86 1.62
N SER A 202 14.28 -1.70 0.32
CA SER A 202 15.10 -2.19 -0.80
C SER A 202 15.37 -1.01 -1.73
N THR A 203 16.60 -0.90 -2.25
CA THR A 203 17.27 0.28 -2.85
C THR A 203 16.56 1.02 -4.02
N PHE A 204 15.36 1.57 -3.81
CA PHE A 204 14.72 2.47 -4.79
C PHE A 204 13.91 3.58 -4.09
N LEU A 205 14.04 4.80 -4.62
CA LEU A 205 13.86 6.08 -3.92
C LEU A 205 12.41 6.64 -3.82
N GLN A 206 12.21 7.40 -2.75
CA GLN A 206 11.49 8.69 -2.61
C GLN A 206 9.97 8.88 -2.68
N ARG A 207 9.10 7.87 -2.76
CA ARG A 207 7.64 8.15 -2.76
C ARG A 207 6.73 7.24 -1.95
N ILE A 208 7.26 6.57 -0.92
CA ILE A 208 6.47 5.54 -0.23
C ILE A 208 6.35 5.84 1.27
N SER A 209 5.46 6.76 1.64
CA SER A 209 5.11 6.99 3.04
C SER A 209 3.96 6.13 3.55
N GLN A 210 3.26 5.34 2.72
CA GLN A 210 2.09 4.57 3.18
C GLN A 210 1.94 3.14 2.62
N GLN A 211 2.65 2.74 1.54
CA GLN A 211 2.37 1.45 0.88
C GLN A 211 3.21 0.24 1.34
N LEU A 212 4.29 0.44 2.10
CA LEU A 212 5.25 -0.65 2.39
C LEU A 212 4.80 -1.64 3.48
N LEU A 213 3.80 -1.29 4.28
CA LEU A 213 3.30 -2.13 5.38
C LEU A 213 2.13 -3.04 4.97
N LEU A 214 1.43 -2.72 3.88
CA LEU A 214 0.25 -3.44 3.43
C LEU A 214 0.61 -4.47 2.36
N LYS A 215 1.12 -5.63 2.78
CA LYS A 215 1.16 -6.91 2.02
C LYS A 215 1.82 -6.93 0.62
N ARG A 216 2.39 -5.83 0.13
CA ARG A 216 2.82 -5.67 -1.28
C ARG A 216 4.33 -5.86 -1.51
N THR A 217 5.12 -6.19 -0.49
CA THR A 217 6.56 -6.44 -0.64
C THR A 217 6.90 -7.93 -0.61
N ILE A 218 7.76 -8.33 -1.54
CA ILE A 218 8.39 -9.65 -1.59
C ILE A 218 9.41 -9.73 -0.44
N SER A 219 9.38 -10.78 0.37
CA SER A 219 10.33 -10.96 1.48
C SER A 219 11.76 -11.11 0.94
N TYR A 220 12.64 -10.16 1.28
CA TYR A 220 14.07 -10.21 0.93
C TYR A 220 14.91 -10.90 2.02
N THR A 221 16.12 -11.33 1.68
CA THR A 221 17.08 -11.97 2.60
C THR A 221 17.71 -10.98 3.59
N HIS A 222 17.83 -9.71 3.21
CA HIS A 222 18.31 -8.63 4.05
C HIS A 222 17.23 -7.56 4.14
N SER A 223 16.88 -7.13 5.35
CA SER A 223 15.86 -6.13 5.57
C SER A 223 16.27 -5.21 6.71
N ALA A 224 16.20 -3.91 6.49
CA ALA A 224 16.27 -2.91 7.55
C ALA A 224 14.85 -2.50 7.92
N ILE A 225 14.55 -2.49 9.22
CA ILE A 225 13.28 -2.08 9.81
C ILE A 225 13.51 -0.77 10.55
N PHE A 226 12.72 0.25 10.20
CA PHE A 226 12.77 1.56 10.84
C PHE A 226 11.47 1.81 11.61
N VAL A 227 11.59 2.27 12.86
CA VAL A 227 10.46 2.68 13.71
C VAL A 227 10.63 4.16 14.03
N PHE A 228 9.70 4.97 13.53
CA PHE A 228 9.76 6.42 13.61
C PHE A 228 8.38 7.05 13.83
N LEU A 229 8.37 8.24 14.43
CA LEU A 229 7.18 9.03 14.71
C LEU A 229 6.98 10.18 13.72
N ASN A 230 8.05 10.61 13.05
CA ASN A 230 8.01 11.70 12.09
C ASN A 230 9.06 11.51 10.97
N ARG A 231 8.91 12.30 9.90
CA ARG A 231 9.77 12.23 8.71
C ARG A 231 11.24 12.55 9.02
N GLN A 232 11.50 13.48 9.94
CA GLN A 232 12.85 13.86 10.32
C GLN A 232 13.59 12.69 10.99
N GLN A 233 12.93 12.00 11.94
CA GLN A 233 13.49 10.82 12.60
C GLN A 233 13.78 9.71 11.59
N LEU A 234 12.91 9.48 10.60
CA LEU A 234 13.18 8.51 9.54
C LEU A 234 14.43 8.89 8.72
N GLN A 235 14.56 10.18 8.35
CA GLN A 235 15.73 10.65 7.59
C GLN A 235 17.02 10.46 8.39
N GLU A 236 17.01 10.80 9.68
CA GLU A 236 18.15 10.61 10.57
C GLU A 236 18.53 9.12 10.70
N GLN A 237 17.54 8.24 10.86
CA GLN A 237 17.78 6.79 10.94
C GLN A 237 18.28 6.19 9.62
N ILE A 238 17.77 6.64 8.47
CA ILE A 238 18.27 6.20 7.15
C ILE A 238 19.71 6.66 6.96
N ASN A 239 20.03 7.92 7.31
CA ASN A 239 21.39 8.43 7.21
C ASN A 239 22.35 7.66 8.13
N ALA A 240 21.94 7.36 9.37
CA ALA A 240 22.70 6.51 10.28
C ALA A 240 22.93 5.11 9.70
N PHE A 241 21.89 4.48 9.12
CA PHE A 241 22.01 3.19 8.45
C PHE A 241 23.00 3.22 7.27
N LEU A 242 22.90 4.23 6.39
CA LEU A 242 23.79 4.38 5.24
C LEU A 242 25.25 4.68 5.62
N THR A 243 25.48 5.25 6.80
CA THR A 243 26.81 5.57 7.34
C THR A 243 27.33 4.51 8.33
N GLU A 244 26.64 3.38 8.43
CA GLU A 244 26.96 2.27 9.35
C GLU A 244 27.06 2.70 10.83
N GLN A 245 26.32 3.75 11.20
CA GLN A 245 26.23 4.24 12.57
C GLN A 245 25.11 3.52 13.33
N ILE A 246 25.39 3.16 14.59
CA ILE A 246 24.38 2.60 15.49
C ILE A 246 23.48 3.74 15.97
N SER A 247 22.19 3.68 15.65
CA SER A 247 21.19 4.63 16.15
C SER A 247 19.97 3.88 16.72
N PRO A 248 19.39 4.34 17.85
CA PRO A 248 18.16 3.77 18.37
C PRO A 248 16.99 3.97 17.39
N GLY A 249 16.14 2.95 17.28
CA GLY A 249 14.90 3.01 16.51
C GLY A 249 14.98 2.45 15.08
N PHE A 250 16.10 1.87 14.66
CA PHE A 250 16.13 0.96 13.52
C PHE A 250 16.81 -0.38 13.88
N SER A 251 16.51 -1.42 13.12
CA SER A 251 17.07 -2.75 13.30
C SER A 251 17.36 -3.38 11.96
N ILE A 252 18.56 -3.94 11.81
CA ILE A 252 18.97 -4.68 10.61
C ILE A 252 18.69 -6.17 10.88
N ILE A 253 17.93 -6.79 10.00
CA ILE A 253 17.63 -8.22 10.05
C ILE A 253 18.20 -8.88 8.80
N SER A 254 19.13 -9.79 9.00
CA SER A 254 19.53 -10.76 7.97
C SER A 254 18.77 -12.05 8.21
N ARG A 255 17.84 -12.39 7.31
CA ARG A 255 17.13 -13.67 7.35
C ARG A 255 17.99 -14.72 6.66
N PRO A 256 18.20 -15.90 7.27
CA PRO A 256 18.83 -17.00 6.57
C PRO A 256 17.99 -17.39 5.34
N THR A 257 18.66 -17.82 4.27
CA THR A 257 18.04 -18.20 2.99
C THR A 257 17.08 -19.38 3.07
N LYS A 258 17.12 -20.14 4.18
CA LYS A 258 16.13 -21.17 4.50
C LYS A 258 15.12 -20.59 5.50
N PRO A 259 13.80 -20.77 5.27
CA PRO A 259 12.79 -20.38 6.25
C PRO A 259 12.97 -21.25 7.50
N LEU A 260 13.65 -20.70 8.50
CA LEU A 260 13.57 -21.25 9.84
C LEU A 260 12.15 -20.94 10.32
N VAL A 261 11.36 -21.98 10.59
CA VAL A 261 10.15 -21.83 11.40
C VAL A 261 10.66 -21.48 12.80
N GLN A 262 10.78 -20.18 13.08
CA GLN A 262 11.14 -19.71 14.41
C GLN A 262 9.99 -20.10 15.35
N LYS A 263 10.29 -21.01 16.28
CA LYS A 263 9.36 -21.34 17.36
C LYS A 263 9.36 -20.19 18.35
N ILE A 264 8.22 -19.52 18.50
CA ILE A 264 8.05 -18.38 19.39
C ILE A 264 7.51 -18.90 20.73
N CYS A 265 8.10 -18.48 21.84
CA CYS A 265 7.58 -18.76 23.18
C CYS A 265 7.01 -17.47 23.77
N PHE A 266 5.74 -17.48 24.19
CA PHE A 266 5.19 -16.37 24.98
C PHE A 266 5.51 -16.60 26.44
N VAL A 267 6.14 -15.62 27.08
CA VAL A 267 6.52 -15.67 28.49
C VAL A 267 5.68 -14.66 29.24
N PHE A 268 4.83 -15.16 30.13
CA PHE A 268 3.95 -14.37 30.97
C PHE A 268 4.60 -14.11 32.32
N SER A 269 4.67 -12.85 32.72
CA SER A 269 5.23 -12.42 33.98
C SER A 269 4.23 -12.60 35.12
N GLY A 270 4.75 -12.92 36.31
CA GLY A 270 4.00 -12.89 37.56
C GLY A 270 3.90 -11.46 38.11
N GLN A 271 3.55 -11.34 39.40
CA GLN A 271 3.53 -10.05 40.10
C GLN A 271 4.93 -9.44 40.24
N GLY A 272 5.04 -8.11 40.17
CA GLY A 272 6.29 -7.35 40.20
C GLY A 272 6.36 -6.22 39.17
N PRO A 273 6.05 -6.44 37.88
CA PRO A 273 6.24 -5.46 36.83
C PRO A 273 5.07 -4.48 36.66
N GLN A 274 4.07 -4.51 37.54
CA GLN A 274 2.95 -3.57 37.48
C GLN A 274 3.41 -2.14 37.77
N TRP A 275 2.89 -1.17 37.03
CA TRP A 275 3.14 0.26 37.25
C TRP A 275 1.90 1.07 36.89
N TRP A 276 1.78 2.27 37.48
CA TRP A 276 0.64 3.16 37.23
C TRP A 276 0.63 3.64 35.77
N ALA A 277 -0.54 3.64 35.13
CA ALA A 277 -0.73 3.99 33.72
C ALA A 277 -0.16 3.00 32.68
N MET A 278 0.19 1.78 33.08
CA MET A 278 0.59 0.74 32.12
C MET A 278 -0.49 0.46 31.08
N GLY A 279 -0.12 0.40 29.79
CA GLY A 279 -1.06 0.14 28.71
C GLY A 279 -1.99 1.31 28.33
N ARG A 280 -1.90 2.48 28.98
CA ARG A 280 -2.77 3.64 28.67
C ARG A 280 -2.67 4.10 27.21
N LEU A 281 -1.45 4.17 26.67
CA LEU A 281 -1.24 4.52 25.27
C LEU A 281 -1.92 3.52 24.33
N LEU A 282 -1.80 2.21 24.62
CA LEU A 282 -2.45 1.15 23.83
C LEU A 282 -3.97 1.19 23.95
N TYR A 283 -4.50 1.55 25.12
CA TYR A 283 -5.93 1.76 25.31
C TYR A 283 -6.46 2.96 24.52
N GLU A 284 -5.64 4.00 24.31
CA GLU A 284 -6.02 5.14 23.48
C GLU A 284 -5.87 4.87 21.98
N SER A 285 -4.86 4.08 21.57
CA SER A 285 -4.51 3.92 20.15
C SER A 285 -4.98 2.63 19.50
N GLU A 286 -5.17 1.54 20.26
CA GLU A 286 -5.45 0.19 19.72
C GLU A 286 -6.87 -0.29 20.08
N PRO A 287 -7.81 -0.33 19.12
CA PRO A 287 -9.19 -0.75 19.38
C PRO A 287 -9.30 -2.18 19.92
N LEU A 288 -8.44 -3.10 19.46
CA LEU A 288 -8.44 -4.49 19.91
C LEU A 288 -7.99 -4.59 21.37
N PHE A 289 -6.95 -3.84 21.76
CA PHE A 289 -6.49 -3.77 23.14
C PHE A 289 -7.59 -3.23 24.06
N THR A 290 -8.22 -2.13 23.64
CA THR A 290 -9.34 -1.49 24.35
C THR A 290 -10.49 -2.46 24.58
N LYS A 291 -10.88 -3.21 23.55
CA LYS A 291 -11.95 -4.22 23.64
C LYS A 291 -11.64 -5.28 24.71
N TRP A 292 -10.42 -5.79 24.75
CA TRP A 292 -10.02 -6.81 25.72
C TRP A 292 -9.99 -6.25 27.15
N ILE A 293 -9.43 -5.05 27.35
CA ILE A 293 -9.41 -4.42 28.67
C ILE A 293 -10.83 -4.17 29.19
N ASN A 294 -11.74 -3.66 28.35
CA ASN A 294 -13.12 -3.40 28.74
C ASN A 294 -13.89 -4.69 29.08
N LEU A 295 -13.64 -5.76 28.32
CA LEU A 295 -14.23 -7.07 28.59
C LEU A 295 -13.77 -7.60 29.95
N ILE A 296 -12.46 -7.55 30.23
CA ILE A 296 -11.89 -8.08 31.47
C ILE A 296 -12.26 -7.19 32.67
N ASP A 297 -12.32 -5.86 32.52
CA ASP A 297 -12.84 -4.94 33.54
C ASP A 297 -14.28 -5.30 33.91
N GLY A 298 -15.13 -5.55 32.91
CA GLY A 298 -16.52 -5.93 33.12
C GLY A 298 -16.67 -7.24 33.92
N GLU A 299 -15.90 -8.27 33.58
CA GLU A 299 -15.95 -9.55 34.32
C GLU A 299 -15.35 -9.45 35.72
N MET A 300 -14.21 -8.76 35.88
CA MET A 300 -13.59 -8.56 37.19
C MET A 300 -14.48 -7.77 38.14
N THR A 301 -15.16 -6.73 37.63
CA THR A 301 -16.11 -5.92 38.41
C THR A 301 -17.27 -6.77 38.95
N LYS A 302 -17.72 -7.78 38.20
CA LYS A 302 -18.76 -8.72 38.69
C LYS A 302 -18.21 -9.61 39.80
N ILE A 303 -17.01 -10.17 39.61
CA ILE A 303 -16.38 -11.11 40.55
C ILE A 303 -16.07 -10.41 41.89
N ASN A 304 -15.54 -9.20 41.84
CA ASN A 304 -15.19 -8.41 43.02
C ASN A 304 -16.39 -7.61 43.60
N LYS A 305 -17.61 -7.84 43.10
CA LYS A 305 -18.84 -7.14 43.52
C LYS A 305 -18.77 -5.60 43.44
N GLY A 306 -17.96 -5.07 42.52
CA GLY A 306 -17.79 -3.63 42.33
C GLY A 306 -16.88 -2.95 43.34
N GLU A 307 -16.11 -3.70 44.14
CA GLU A 307 -15.17 -3.11 45.11
C GLU A 307 -14.06 -2.26 44.44
N TRP A 308 -13.66 -2.63 43.22
CA TRP A 308 -12.67 -1.89 42.43
C TRP A 308 -12.87 -2.16 40.93
N ARG A 309 -12.31 -1.27 40.09
CA ARG A 309 -12.32 -1.42 38.63
C ARG A 309 -10.91 -1.30 38.07
N LEU A 310 -10.59 -2.10 37.05
CA LEU A 310 -9.31 -2.04 36.35
C LEU A 310 -9.14 -0.69 35.63
N LEU A 311 -10.20 -0.23 34.99
CA LEU A 311 -10.18 1.04 34.24
C LEU A 311 -9.91 2.24 35.16
N GLU A 312 -10.37 2.20 36.41
CA GLU A 312 -10.11 3.24 37.40
C GLU A 312 -8.60 3.41 37.61
N GLU A 313 -7.89 2.30 37.82
CA GLU A 313 -6.44 2.29 38.10
C GLU A 313 -5.58 2.52 36.85
N LEU A 314 -5.99 1.97 35.70
CA LEU A 314 -5.22 2.09 34.46
C LEU A 314 -5.42 3.42 33.74
N ILE A 315 -6.65 3.92 33.69
CA ILE A 315 -7.05 5.00 32.77
C ILE A 315 -7.50 6.25 33.54
N GLU A 316 -8.42 6.10 34.50
CA GLU A 316 -9.11 7.25 35.10
C GLU A 316 -8.24 8.02 36.10
N LYS A 317 -7.40 7.32 36.89
CA LYS A 317 -6.49 7.95 37.85
C LYS A 317 -5.40 8.75 37.15
N LYS A 318 -5.38 10.07 37.45
CA LYS A 318 -4.42 11.04 36.92
C LYS A 318 -3.12 11.15 37.71
N ASN A 319 -3.06 10.58 38.92
CA ASN A 319 -1.92 10.69 39.82
C ASN A 319 -1.46 9.30 40.31
N GLU A 320 -0.16 9.04 40.23
CA GLU A 320 0.46 7.78 40.68
C GLU A 320 0.30 7.58 42.19
N ARG A 321 0.35 8.65 42.98
CA ARG A 321 0.27 8.56 44.46
C ARG A 321 -1.07 8.02 44.97
N GLU A 322 -2.12 8.11 44.16
CA GLU A 322 -3.46 7.62 44.47
C GLU A 322 -3.70 6.21 43.92
N SER A 323 -2.74 5.67 43.15
CA SER A 323 -2.81 4.35 42.54
C SER A 323 -2.74 3.25 43.59
N ARG A 324 -3.67 2.31 43.51
CA ARG A 324 -3.66 1.08 44.31
C ARG A 324 -3.07 -0.09 43.52
N ILE A 325 -2.42 0.17 42.39
CA ILE A 325 -1.90 -0.86 41.48
C ILE A 325 -0.93 -1.84 42.16
N ASN A 326 -0.26 -1.43 43.24
CA ASN A 326 0.66 -2.28 44.00
C ASN A 326 -0.04 -3.18 45.03
N ASN A 327 -1.35 -3.02 45.26
CA ASN A 327 -2.11 -3.97 46.06
C ASN A 327 -2.29 -5.26 45.27
N THR A 328 -1.87 -6.39 45.81
CA THR A 328 -1.97 -7.73 45.20
C THR A 328 -3.34 -8.01 44.58
N ASN A 329 -4.43 -7.62 45.26
CA ASN A 329 -5.81 -7.86 44.80
C ASN A 329 -6.17 -7.10 43.51
N ILE A 330 -5.40 -6.06 43.16
CA ILE A 330 -5.56 -5.25 41.95
C ILE A 330 -4.43 -5.58 40.96
N ALA A 331 -3.20 -5.71 41.46
CA ALA A 331 -1.99 -5.99 40.68
C ALA A 331 -2.15 -7.24 39.81
N GLN A 332 -2.59 -8.35 40.42
CA GLN A 332 -2.71 -9.63 39.72
C GLN A 332 -3.77 -9.58 38.60
N PRO A 333 -5.03 -9.14 38.85
CA PRO A 333 -6.01 -8.91 37.79
C PRO A 333 -5.55 -7.97 36.68
N THR A 334 -4.84 -6.91 37.05
CA THR A 334 -4.40 -5.91 36.06
C THR A 334 -3.30 -6.46 35.16
N LEU A 335 -2.33 -7.17 35.73
CA LEU A 335 -1.28 -7.84 34.96
C LEU A 335 -1.86 -8.90 34.03
N PHE A 336 -2.87 -9.64 34.48
CA PHE A 336 -3.60 -10.58 33.64
C PHE A 336 -4.26 -9.86 32.45
N ALA A 337 -5.01 -8.79 32.71
CA ALA A 337 -5.73 -8.05 31.68
C ALA A 337 -4.79 -7.50 30.60
N ILE A 338 -3.68 -6.87 31.02
CA ILE A 338 -2.67 -6.32 30.10
C ILE A 338 -2.03 -7.42 29.27
N GLN A 339 -1.60 -8.53 29.88
CA GLN A 339 -0.90 -9.59 29.17
C GLN A 339 -1.81 -10.33 28.17
N VAL A 340 -3.09 -10.53 28.50
CA VAL A 340 -4.08 -11.08 27.57
C VAL A 340 -4.32 -10.14 26.39
N ALA A 341 -4.48 -8.84 26.67
CA ALA A 341 -4.67 -7.84 25.61
C ALA A 341 -3.44 -7.73 24.69
N LEU A 342 -2.22 -7.82 25.24
CA LEU A 342 -0.98 -7.87 24.45
C LEU A 342 -0.87 -9.15 23.62
N ALA A 343 -1.20 -10.32 24.19
CA ALA A 343 -1.20 -11.59 23.45
C ALA A 343 -2.20 -11.54 22.27
N ALA A 344 -3.38 -10.96 22.48
CA ALA A 344 -4.36 -10.75 21.43
C ALA A 344 -3.85 -9.81 20.32
N LEU A 345 -3.12 -8.74 20.67
CA LEU A 345 -2.46 -7.87 19.70
C LEU A 345 -1.43 -8.64 18.87
N PHE A 346 -0.55 -9.41 19.51
CA PHE A 346 0.45 -10.23 18.79
C PHE A 346 -0.21 -11.22 17.82
N VAL A 347 -1.28 -11.88 18.24
CA VAL A 347 -2.01 -12.80 17.37
C VAL A 347 -2.67 -12.07 16.21
N SER A 348 -3.19 -10.86 16.42
CA SER A 348 -3.73 -10.02 15.33
C SER A 348 -2.66 -9.65 14.29
N TRP A 349 -1.39 -9.64 14.70
CA TRP A 349 -0.22 -9.45 13.83
C TRP A 349 0.31 -10.78 13.24
N ASN A 350 -0.44 -11.88 13.37
CA ASN A 350 -0.07 -13.24 12.98
C ASN A 350 1.18 -13.79 13.72
N ILE A 351 1.45 -13.33 14.93
CA ILE A 351 2.50 -13.86 15.79
C ILE A 351 1.85 -14.88 16.74
N TYR A 352 2.09 -16.16 16.47
CA TYR A 352 1.54 -17.27 17.25
C TYR A 352 2.63 -17.95 18.11
N PRO A 353 2.36 -18.21 19.39
CA PRO A 353 3.29 -18.97 20.22
C PRO A 353 3.27 -20.47 19.85
N SER A 354 4.43 -21.09 19.78
CA SER A 354 4.60 -22.55 19.79
C SER A 354 4.59 -23.13 21.21
N SER A 355 4.84 -22.30 22.21
CA SER A 355 4.82 -22.65 23.64
C SER A 355 4.50 -21.43 24.49
N ILE A 356 3.95 -21.67 25.68
CA ILE A 356 3.63 -20.63 26.66
C ILE A 356 4.28 -21.03 27.99
N ILE A 357 4.95 -20.07 28.65
CA ILE A 357 5.52 -20.25 29.98
C ILE A 357 5.03 -19.12 30.86
N SER A 358 4.70 -19.41 32.12
CA SER A 358 4.37 -18.40 33.12
C SER A 358 5.27 -18.52 34.33
N HIS A 359 5.66 -17.38 34.89
CA HIS A 359 6.26 -17.34 36.21
C HIS A 359 5.15 -17.24 37.26
N SER A 360 5.14 -18.17 38.22
CA SER A 360 4.04 -18.40 39.20
C SER A 360 2.79 -19.07 38.61
N ALA A 361 2.02 -19.71 39.49
CA ALA A 361 0.77 -20.39 39.15
C ALA A 361 -0.29 -19.40 38.64
N GLU A 362 -0.20 -18.11 38.98
CA GLU A 362 -1.25 -17.12 38.72
C GLU A 362 -1.51 -16.88 37.23
N ALA A 363 -0.50 -16.85 36.35
CA ALA A 363 -0.75 -16.51 34.94
C ALA A 363 -1.49 -17.62 34.15
N VAL A 364 -1.20 -18.90 34.43
CA VAL A 364 -1.91 -20.04 33.82
C VAL A 364 -3.25 -20.30 34.50
N ARG A 365 -3.34 -20.13 35.83
CA ARG A 365 -4.60 -20.27 36.58
C ARG A 365 -5.57 -19.15 36.23
N MET A 366 -5.13 -17.93 35.95
CA MET A 366 -6.02 -16.83 35.55
C MET A 366 -6.52 -16.92 34.10
N LEU A 367 -5.74 -17.55 33.20
CA LEU A 367 -6.25 -17.96 31.88
C LEU A 367 -7.34 -19.06 31.99
N ALA A 368 -7.36 -19.81 33.10
CA ALA A 368 -8.27 -20.95 33.32
C ALA A 368 -9.40 -20.70 34.35
N VAL A 369 -9.36 -19.64 35.16
CA VAL A 369 -10.20 -19.48 36.37
C VAL A 369 -11.16 -18.29 36.32
N SER A 370 -11.77 -18.00 35.17
CA SER A 370 -12.91 -17.05 35.19
C SER A 370 -14.04 -17.31 34.21
N MET A 371 -14.24 -18.52 33.69
CA MET A 371 -15.44 -18.79 32.88
C MET A 371 -15.90 -20.27 33.00
N SER A 372 -17.18 -20.49 33.30
CA SER A 372 -17.83 -21.80 33.22
C SER A 372 -17.93 -22.25 31.75
N GLU A 373 -17.64 -23.54 31.50
CA GLU A 373 -17.46 -24.15 30.16
C GLU A 373 -18.61 -23.88 29.17
N GLU A 374 -19.84 -23.70 29.63
CA GLU A 374 -21.04 -23.72 28.78
C GLU A 374 -21.39 -22.37 28.11
N GLU A 375 -20.93 -21.23 28.63
CA GLU A 375 -21.31 -19.89 28.11
C GLU A 375 -20.28 -19.27 27.15
N ILE A 376 -19.01 -19.69 27.24
CA ILE A 376 -17.96 -19.32 26.26
C ILE A 376 -18.24 -19.95 24.91
N GLU A 377 -18.59 -21.24 24.91
CA GLU A 377 -18.75 -22.03 23.68
C GLU A 377 -19.61 -21.23 22.68
N ASN A 378 -20.77 -20.75 23.08
CA ASN A 378 -21.68 -20.15 22.10
C ASN A 378 -21.34 -18.73 21.62
N LYS A 379 -20.49 -17.95 22.33
CA LYS A 379 -20.18 -16.55 21.94
C LYS A 379 -18.74 -16.33 21.46
N LEU A 380 -17.80 -17.18 21.84
CA LEU A 380 -16.37 -17.07 21.46
C LEU A 380 -15.98 -18.05 20.33
N LEU A 381 -16.77 -19.09 20.05
CA LEU A 381 -16.46 -20.13 19.05
C LEU A 381 -16.23 -19.62 17.62
N LYS A 382 -16.82 -18.51 17.18
CA LYS A 382 -16.62 -18.05 15.79
C LYS A 382 -15.34 -17.25 15.54
N GLY A 383 -14.64 -16.80 16.58
CA GLY A 383 -13.42 -15.99 16.43
C GLY A 383 -12.16 -16.65 17.00
N ILE A 384 -12.30 -17.73 17.76
CA ILE A 384 -11.26 -18.27 18.66
C ILE A 384 -10.92 -19.74 18.37
N GLU A 385 -11.43 -20.34 17.30
CA GLU A 385 -11.03 -21.70 16.89
C GLU A 385 -9.50 -21.86 16.67
N HIS A 386 -8.77 -20.78 16.37
CA HIS A 386 -7.31 -20.82 16.25
C HIS A 386 -6.52 -20.49 17.53
N LEU A 387 -7.15 -19.90 18.54
CA LEU A 387 -6.46 -19.48 19.77
C LEU A 387 -6.61 -20.49 20.91
N VAL A 388 -7.74 -21.20 20.99
CA VAL A 388 -8.01 -22.19 22.06
C VAL A 388 -7.45 -23.58 21.75
N CYS A 389 -7.11 -23.90 20.50
CA CYS A 389 -6.34 -25.12 20.21
C CYS A 389 -4.95 -25.15 20.86
N ILE A 390 -4.43 -24.01 21.34
CA ILE A 390 -3.18 -23.96 22.11
C ILE A 390 -3.42 -24.20 23.61
N ALA A 391 -4.63 -23.95 24.12
CA ALA A 391 -4.97 -24.17 25.53
C ALA A 391 -5.44 -25.60 25.84
N VAL A 392 -6.00 -26.33 24.87
CA VAL A 392 -6.60 -27.67 25.11
C VAL A 392 -5.63 -28.84 24.87
N VAL A 393 -4.40 -28.61 24.39
CA VAL A 393 -3.37 -29.68 24.26
C VAL A 393 -2.57 -29.92 25.56
N VAL A 394 -3.00 -29.35 26.68
CA VAL A 394 -2.35 -29.56 28.00
C VAL A 394 -2.94 -30.76 28.76
N ASN A 395 -3.73 -31.63 28.11
CA ASN A 395 -4.06 -32.94 28.69
C ASN A 395 -3.08 -34.06 28.26
N SER A 396 -1.91 -33.72 27.69
CA SER A 396 -0.92 -34.72 27.26
C SER A 396 0.55 -34.36 27.52
N LEU A 397 0.86 -33.23 28.15
CA LEU A 397 2.25 -32.84 28.43
C LEU A 397 2.50 -32.73 29.94
N ARG A 398 3.36 -33.62 30.44
CA ARG A 398 3.86 -33.67 31.81
C ARG A 398 4.35 -32.29 32.25
N LEU A 399 3.63 -31.66 33.18
CA LEU A 399 4.12 -30.55 33.99
C LEU A 399 5.37 -31.00 34.75
N VAL A 400 6.53 -30.45 34.42
CA VAL A 400 7.71 -30.50 35.29
C VAL A 400 7.68 -29.21 36.10
N THR A 401 7.18 -29.30 37.32
CA THR A 401 7.32 -28.25 38.33
C THR A 401 8.68 -28.41 38.99
N THR A 402 9.59 -27.45 38.83
CA THR A 402 10.78 -27.36 39.69
C THR A 402 10.41 -26.58 40.95
N SER A 403 10.02 -27.29 42.01
CA SER A 403 10.08 -26.79 43.38
C SER A 403 11.51 -26.98 43.88
N GLY A 404 12.21 -25.88 44.17
CA GLY A 404 13.48 -25.90 44.89
C GLY A 404 13.32 -25.19 46.23
N ASP A 405 13.49 -25.96 47.30
CA ASP A 405 13.95 -25.48 48.60
C ASP A 405 15.38 -24.91 48.51
#